data_AF-A0A5E4K9X8-F1
#
_entry.id   AF-A0A5E4K9X8-F1
#
_cell.length_a   1.000
_cell.length_b   1.000
_cell.length_c   1.000
_cell.angle_alpha   90.00
_cell.angle_beta   90.00
_cell.angle_gamma   90.00
#
_symmetry.space_group_name_H-M   'P 1'
#
loop_
_entity.id
_entity.type
_entity.pdbx_description
1 polymer ?
#
loop_
_entity_poly.entity_id
_entity_poly.type
_entity_poly.pdbx_seq_one_letter_code
_entity_poly.pdbx_strand_id
1 'polypeptide(L)'
;MEFKSVSAKMPMNEITMFKAFCEKKGVSPASLIRELILRELEVPVPHTVAGRNKIVYDKENDRFIWSIALDNGEEVEVLRNVSPAFMEELQDIINRGLEERASFIGRVKKDSVPVPSGILRRG
;
A
#
# COMPACT_ATOMS: atom_id res chain seq x y z
N MET A 1 -2.09 4.30 -37.40
CA MET A 1 -2.26 3.58 -36.11
C MET A 1 -3.12 2.37 -36.37
N GLU A 2 -2.67 1.21 -35.94
CA GLU A 2 -3.48 -0.01 -35.96
C GLU A 2 -4.35 -0.06 -34.71
N PHE A 3 -5.65 -0.32 -34.88
CA PHE A 3 -6.60 -0.48 -33.78
C PHE A 3 -7.04 -1.94 -33.71
N LYS A 4 -7.11 -2.49 -32.50
CA LYS A 4 -7.71 -3.80 -32.24
C LYS A 4 -8.95 -3.64 -31.36
N SER A 5 -10.00 -4.35 -31.72
CA SER A 5 -11.22 -4.41 -30.93
C SER A 5 -11.04 -5.36 -29.76
N VAL A 6 -11.46 -4.92 -28.57
CA VAL A 6 -11.57 -5.74 -27.36
C VAL A 6 -13.05 -5.87 -27.02
N SER A 7 -13.51 -7.08 -26.76
CA SER A 7 -14.93 -7.36 -26.47
C SER A 7 -15.05 -8.23 -25.21
N ALA A 8 -15.99 -7.86 -24.33
CA ALA A 8 -16.35 -8.63 -23.15
C ALA A 8 -17.86 -8.87 -23.13
N LYS A 9 -18.29 -10.05 -22.67
CA LYS A 9 -19.70 -10.36 -22.44
C LYS A 9 -20.10 -9.84 -21.06
N MET A 10 -21.22 -9.14 -20.97
CA MET A 10 -21.75 -8.62 -19.72
C MET A 10 -23.27 -8.83 -19.66
N PRO A 11 -23.84 -9.02 -18.46
CA PRO A 11 -25.27 -8.96 -18.21
C PRO A 11 -25.90 -7.65 -18.71
N MET A 12 -27.13 -7.74 -19.23
CA MET A 12 -27.82 -6.62 -19.87
C MET A 12 -28.11 -5.46 -18.89
N ASN A 13 -28.40 -5.77 -17.64
CA ASN A 13 -28.58 -4.80 -16.57
C ASN A 13 -27.30 -3.99 -16.30
N GLU A 14 -26.13 -4.66 -16.28
CA GLU A 14 -24.85 -3.99 -16.05
C GLU A 14 -24.47 -3.07 -17.20
N ILE A 15 -24.68 -3.49 -18.45
CA ILE A 15 -24.46 -2.63 -19.63
C ILE A 15 -25.36 -1.39 -19.58
N THR A 16 -26.61 -1.56 -19.16
CA THR A 16 -27.57 -0.46 -19.08
C THR A 16 -27.14 0.56 -18.02
N MET A 17 -26.74 0.08 -16.83
CA MET A 17 -26.21 0.94 -15.77
C MET A 17 -24.92 1.65 -16.20
N PHE A 18 -24.03 0.93 -16.89
CA PHE A 18 -22.76 1.49 -17.36
C PHE A 18 -22.97 2.60 -18.39
N LYS A 19 -23.89 2.42 -19.34
CA LYS A 19 -24.24 3.46 -20.33
C LYS A 19 -24.81 4.71 -19.66
N ALA A 20 -25.76 4.56 -18.75
CA ALA A 20 -26.34 5.68 -18.01
C ALA A 20 -25.28 6.45 -17.20
N PHE A 21 -24.31 5.74 -16.62
CA PHE A 21 -23.18 6.35 -15.93
C PHE A 21 -22.28 7.16 -16.88
N CYS A 22 -21.97 6.61 -18.06
CA CYS A 22 -21.17 7.29 -19.08
C CYS A 22 -21.86 8.57 -19.59
N GLU A 23 -23.17 8.49 -19.86
CA GLU A 23 -23.98 9.64 -20.27
C GLU A 23 -23.97 10.76 -19.23
N LYS A 24 -24.18 10.41 -17.95
CA LYS A 24 -24.14 11.39 -16.84
C LYS A 24 -22.79 12.09 -16.72
N LYS A 25 -21.70 11.40 -17.09
CA LYS A 25 -20.33 11.95 -17.07
C LYS A 25 -19.91 12.61 -18.38
N GLY A 26 -20.74 12.59 -19.42
CA GLY A 26 -20.41 13.15 -20.74
C GLY A 26 -19.26 12.42 -21.45
N VAL A 27 -19.03 11.14 -21.14
CA VAL A 27 -17.95 10.33 -21.73
C VAL A 27 -18.53 9.17 -22.54
N SER A 28 -17.79 8.68 -23.53
CA SER A 28 -18.20 7.48 -24.26
C SER A 28 -17.82 6.22 -23.48
N PRO A 29 -18.59 5.13 -23.58
CA PRO A 29 -18.21 3.83 -23.01
C PRO A 29 -16.81 3.37 -23.44
N ALA A 30 -16.46 3.58 -24.71
CA ALA A 30 -15.16 3.18 -25.25
C ALA A 30 -14.00 4.01 -24.67
N SER A 31 -14.18 5.34 -24.51
CA SER A 31 -13.16 6.20 -23.90
C SER A 31 -12.96 5.86 -22.43
N LEU A 32 -14.05 5.60 -21.69
CA LEU A 32 -13.96 5.23 -20.28
C LEU A 32 -13.32 3.84 -20.09
N ILE A 33 -13.69 2.84 -20.91
CA ILE A 33 -13.04 1.52 -20.86
C ILE A 33 -11.56 1.63 -21.19
N ARG A 34 -11.20 2.43 -22.21
CA ARG A 34 -9.80 2.66 -22.56
C ARG A 34 -9.04 3.33 -21.41
N GLU A 35 -9.60 4.35 -20.79
CA GLU A 35 -9.01 5.02 -19.62
C GLU A 35 -8.83 4.06 -18.45
N LEU A 36 -9.82 3.22 -18.15
CA LEU A 36 -9.72 2.21 -17.08
C LEU A 36 -8.66 1.15 -17.39
N ILE A 37 -8.61 0.63 -18.62
CA ILE A 37 -7.59 -0.32 -19.04
C ILE A 37 -6.20 0.31 -18.93
N LEU A 38 -6.02 1.54 -19.43
CA LEU A 38 -4.74 2.24 -19.35
C LEU A 38 -4.35 2.51 -17.91
N ARG A 39 -5.29 2.95 -17.07
CA ARG A 39 -5.05 3.14 -15.64
C ARG A 39 -4.54 1.86 -14.98
N GLU A 40 -5.19 0.72 -15.22
CA GLU A 40 -4.76 -0.56 -14.66
C GLU A 40 -3.44 -1.08 -15.25
N LEU A 41 -3.13 -0.75 -16.51
CA LEU A 41 -1.83 -1.09 -17.13
C LEU A 41 -0.71 -0.15 -16.70
N GLU A 42 -1.04 1.10 -16.36
CA GLU A 42 -0.12 2.10 -15.80
C GLU A 42 0.10 1.89 -14.30
N VAL A 43 -0.78 1.17 -13.59
CA VAL A 43 -0.45 0.61 -12.28
C VAL A 43 0.67 -0.41 -12.52
N PRO A 44 1.91 -0.16 -12.08
CA PRO A 44 2.96 -1.14 -12.21
C PRO A 44 2.51 -2.39 -11.46
N VAL A 45 2.40 -3.52 -12.15
CA VAL A 45 2.40 -4.84 -11.51
C VAL A 45 3.58 -4.80 -10.54
N PRO A 46 3.38 -5.03 -9.23
CA PRO A 46 4.41 -4.73 -8.26
C PRO A 46 5.64 -5.59 -8.57
N HIS A 47 6.63 -4.98 -9.22
CA HIS A 47 8.02 -5.31 -8.98
C HIS A 47 8.18 -5.22 -7.47
N THR A 48 8.86 -6.15 -6.82
CA THR A 48 9.16 -6.04 -5.39
C THR A 48 9.79 -4.67 -5.12
N VAL A 49 8.98 -3.71 -4.65
CA VAL A 49 9.43 -2.34 -4.43
C VAL A 49 9.89 -2.26 -2.98
N ALA A 50 11.21 -2.17 -2.81
CA ALA A 50 11.80 -1.86 -1.52
C ALA A 50 11.82 -0.34 -1.31
N GLY A 51 11.73 0.06 -0.05
CA GLY A 51 11.71 1.45 0.34
C GLY A 51 11.80 1.61 1.84
N ARG A 52 11.76 2.85 2.31
CA ARG A 52 11.86 3.21 3.73
C ARG A 52 10.67 4.07 4.13
N ASN A 53 10.12 3.78 5.30
CA ASN A 53 9.12 4.64 5.92
C ASN A 53 9.72 6.00 6.25
N LYS A 54 8.99 7.07 5.95
CA LYS A 54 9.33 8.45 6.25
C LYS A 54 8.12 9.10 6.90
N ILE A 55 8.29 9.54 8.14
CA ILE A 55 7.26 10.25 8.90
C ILE A 55 7.80 11.67 9.13
N VAL A 56 7.05 12.67 8.69
CA VAL A 56 7.43 14.09 8.79
C VAL A 56 6.39 14.82 9.62
N TYR A 57 6.87 15.65 10.55
CA TYR A 57 6.04 16.55 11.33
C TYR A 57 5.88 17.88 10.60
N ASP A 58 4.64 18.22 10.27
CA ASP A 58 4.20 19.53 9.81
C ASP A 58 3.87 20.42 11.01
N LYS A 59 4.80 21.34 11.29
CA LYS A 59 4.70 22.30 12.41
C LYS A 59 3.59 23.33 12.24
N GLU A 60 3.18 23.62 11.00
CA GLU A 60 2.19 24.66 10.74
C GLU A 60 0.78 24.19 11.12
N ASN A 61 0.50 22.92 10.84
CA ASN A 61 -0.83 22.33 11.04
C ASN A 61 -0.92 21.42 12.27
N ASP A 62 0.20 21.22 12.98
CA ASP A 62 0.36 20.24 14.05
C ASP A 62 -0.08 18.83 13.60
N ARG A 63 0.48 18.38 12.48
CA ARG A 63 0.13 17.09 11.85
C ARG A 63 1.36 16.33 11.40
N PHE A 64 1.16 15.04 11.22
CA PHE A 64 2.14 14.16 10.61
C PHE A 64 1.70 13.73 9.21
N ILE A 65 2.69 13.53 8.35
CA ILE A 65 2.54 12.91 7.05
C ILE A 65 3.44 11.67 7.06
N TRP A 66 2.86 10.53 6.67
CA TRP A 66 3.59 9.28 6.51
C TRP A 66 3.64 8.92 5.03
N SER A 67 4.85 8.79 4.51
CA SER A 67 5.16 8.34 3.16
C SER A 67 6.15 7.17 3.16
N ILE A 68 6.26 6.50 2.02
CA ILE A 68 7.30 5.52 1.71
C ILE A 68 8.20 6.13 0.64
N ALA A 69 9.47 6.32 0.98
CA ALA A 69 10.51 6.65 0.00
C ALA A 69 10.97 5.35 -0.66
N LEU A 70 10.66 5.19 -1.93
CA LEU A 70 11.00 4.01 -2.73
C LEU A 70 12.46 4.10 -3.21
N ASP A 71 13.09 2.95 -3.44
CA ASP A 71 14.48 2.90 -3.91
C ASP A 71 14.67 3.49 -5.33
N ASN A 72 13.59 3.61 -6.11
CA ASN A 72 13.58 4.29 -7.41
C ASN A 72 13.54 5.83 -7.30
N GLY A 73 13.52 6.39 -6.08
CA GLY A 73 13.48 7.82 -5.81
C GLY A 73 12.08 8.43 -5.76
N GLU A 74 11.03 7.65 -6.00
CA GLU A 74 9.65 8.10 -5.84
C GLU A 74 9.24 8.11 -4.36
N GLU A 75 8.29 8.99 -4.03
CA GLU A 75 7.70 9.06 -2.69
C GLU A 75 6.19 8.79 -2.78
N VAL A 76 5.73 7.76 -2.07
CA VAL A 76 4.33 7.35 -2.06
C VAL A 76 3.73 7.74 -0.72
N GLU A 77 2.72 8.61 -0.73
CA GLU A 77 2.00 9.00 0.48
C GLU A 77 1.13 7.82 0.96
N VAL A 78 1.25 7.48 2.24
CA VAL A 78 0.44 6.44 2.91
C VAL A 78 -0.71 7.09 3.67
N LEU A 79 -0.40 8.10 4.48
CA LEU A 79 -1.36 8.83 5.30
C LEU A 79 -0.95 10.31 5.41
N ARG A 80 -1.95 11.19 5.41
CA ARG A 80 -1.77 12.64 5.55
C ARG A 80 -2.68 13.19 6.65
N ASN A 81 -2.30 14.35 7.22
CA ASN A 81 -3.06 15.07 8.24
C ASN A 81 -3.27 14.23 9.51
N VAL A 82 -2.30 13.42 9.87
CA VAL A 82 -2.36 12.53 11.02
C VAL A 82 -2.13 13.33 12.31
N SER A 83 -2.95 13.12 13.34
CA SER A 83 -2.80 13.82 14.62
C SER A 83 -1.60 13.27 15.42
N PRO A 84 -0.99 14.07 16.31
CA PRO A 84 0.03 13.60 17.23
C PRO A 84 -0.43 12.41 18.08
N ALA A 85 -1.64 12.49 18.65
CA ALA A 85 -2.21 11.42 19.49
C ALA A 85 -2.33 10.07 18.75
N PHE A 86 -2.69 10.10 17.46
CA PHE A 86 -2.73 8.88 16.65
C PHE A 86 -1.33 8.29 16.45
N MET A 87 -0.32 9.14 16.24
CA MET A 87 1.07 8.68 16.08
C MET A 87 1.63 8.08 17.37
N GLU A 88 1.29 8.66 18.52
CA GLU A 88 1.65 8.14 19.84
C GLU A 88 1.03 6.76 20.09
N GLU A 89 -0.28 6.62 19.86
CA GLU A 89 -0.96 5.32 19.99
C GLU A 89 -0.40 4.27 19.02
N LEU A 90 -0.13 4.66 17.77
CA LEU A 90 0.48 3.78 16.78
C LEU A 90 1.87 3.30 17.22
N GLN A 91 2.69 4.20 17.78
CA GLN A 91 4.00 3.84 18.32
C GLN A 91 3.88 2.80 19.43
N ASP A 92 2.92 2.97 20.35
CA ASP A 92 2.69 2.03 21.45
C ASP A 92 2.29 0.64 20.95
N ILE A 93 1.36 0.57 20.01
CA ILE A 93 0.89 -0.71 19.45
C ILE A 93 2.02 -1.43 18.68
N ILE A 94 2.81 -0.69 17.89
CA ILE A 94 3.97 -1.25 17.18
C ILE A 94 4.99 -1.81 18.16
N ASN A 95 5.31 -1.05 19.22
CA ASN A 95 6.27 -1.50 20.23
C ASN A 95 5.81 -2.78 20.94
N ARG A 96 4.53 -2.85 21.34
CA ARG A 96 3.96 -4.06 21.94
C ARG A 96 4.06 -5.27 21.02
N GLY A 97 3.70 -5.13 19.75
CA GLY A 97 3.81 -6.23 18.78
C GLY A 97 5.26 -6.69 18.56
N LEU A 98 6.22 -5.76 18.57
CA LEU A 98 7.65 -6.09 18.49
C LEU A 98 8.16 -6.82 19.75
N GLU A 99 7.68 -6.45 20.93
CA GLU A 99 7.98 -7.11 22.21
C GLU A 99 7.37 -8.50 22.31
N GLU A 100 6.12 -8.67 21.90
CA GLU A 100 5.46 -9.98 21.81
C GLU A 100 6.23 -10.92 20.88
N ARG A 101 6.63 -10.42 19.70
CA ARG A 101 7.47 -11.18 18.76
C ARG A 101 8.81 -11.54 19.39
N ALA A 102 9.49 -10.60 20.04
CA ALA A 102 10.77 -10.85 20.69
C ALA A 102 10.66 -11.94 21.76
N SER A 103 9.58 -11.90 22.55
CA SER A 103 9.26 -12.91 23.56
C SER A 103 8.98 -14.28 22.93
N PHE A 104 8.18 -14.33 21.87
CA PHE A 104 7.85 -15.56 21.15
C PHE A 104 9.10 -16.26 20.58
N ILE A 105 10.04 -15.51 20.00
CA ILE A 105 11.28 -16.08 19.46
C ILE A 105 12.37 -16.28 20.53
N GLY A 106 12.08 -16.03 21.81
CA GLY A 106 13.04 -16.16 22.91
C GLY A 106 14.20 -15.15 22.87
N ARG A 107 14.01 -13.99 22.22
CA ARG A 107 15.03 -12.94 22.12
C ARG A 107 15.04 -12.10 23.40
N VAL A 108 15.91 -12.46 24.34
CA VAL A 108 16.03 -11.79 25.66
C VAL A 108 16.86 -10.50 25.60
N LYS A 109 17.82 -10.40 24.67
CA LYS A 109 18.67 -9.21 24.48
C LYS A 109 18.47 -8.61 23.09
N LYS A 110 18.55 -7.28 22.98
CA LYS A 110 18.36 -6.54 21.71
C LYS A 110 19.22 -7.09 20.56
N ASP A 111 20.46 -7.48 20.87
CA ASP A 111 21.44 -7.99 19.90
C ASP A 111 21.53 -9.53 19.88
N SER A 112 20.64 -10.23 20.60
CA SER A 112 20.61 -11.69 20.56
C SER A 112 19.85 -12.18 19.33
N VAL A 113 20.39 -13.23 18.69
CA VAL A 113 19.73 -13.94 17.61
C VAL A 113 19.21 -15.29 18.13
N PRO A 114 17.97 -15.68 17.78
CA PRO A 114 17.49 -17.01 18.12
C PRO A 114 18.31 -18.06 17.38
N VAL A 115 18.91 -18.98 18.11
CA VAL A 115 19.72 -20.07 17.56
C VAL A 115 18.91 -21.37 17.57
N PRO A 116 18.84 -22.12 16.45
CA PRO A 116 18.21 -23.43 16.43
C PRO A 116 18.79 -24.37 17.49
N SER A 117 17.92 -25.03 18.25
CA SER A 117 18.32 -25.95 19.34
C SER A 117 19.24 -27.10 18.89
N GLY A 118 19.17 -27.49 17.61
CA GLY A 118 20.04 -28.52 17.02
C GLY A 118 21.52 -28.12 16.92
N ILE A 119 21.84 -26.82 16.91
CA ILE A 119 23.23 -26.32 16.95
C ILE A 119 23.80 -26.46 18.37
N LEU A 120 22.95 -26.32 19.38
CA LEU A 120 23.28 -26.48 20.80
C LEU A 120 23.27 -27.96 21.19
N ARG A 121 24.02 -28.83 20.49
CA ARG A 121 24.25 -30.20 20.97
C ARG A 121 25.05 -30.13 22.26
N ARG A 122 24.40 -30.46 23.38
CA ARG A 122 25.03 -30.67 24.69
C ARG A 122 26.12 -31.73 24.56
N GLY A 123 27.33 -31.39 24.99
CA GLY A 123 28.28 -32.38 25.52
C GLY A 123 27.81 -32.84 26.88
#